data_AF-K7EWL2-F1
#
_entry.id   AF-K7EWL2-F1
#
_cell.length_a   1.000
_cell.length_b   1.000
_cell.length_c   1.000
_cell.angle_alpha   90.00
_cell.angle_beta   90.00
_cell.angle_gamma   90.00
#
_symmetry.space_group_name_H-M   'P 1'
#
loop_
_entity.id
_entity.type
_entity.pdbx_description
1 polymer ?
#
loop_
_entity_poly.entity_id
_entity_poly.type
_entity_poly.pdbx_seq_one_letter_code
_entity_poly.pdbx_strand_id
1 'polypeptide(L)'
;MAQYLNKYFASVFNETNEELRNNGNLTNGTKDKEVDITISEVKAKLEQLNGSKSGGPDNLHPRILKELAHELASPLAKFFNKSLNSGVVPFDWRIANIVPIFKKGKKSDPGNYRPVSLTSVVCKILEKILKEKVVRDIEANGNWDKLQHGFTKGRSCQTNLISFFEKVTDFLDKGNAVDLIYLNFSKAFDIVPHGELLVKLEKIGINMKVERWISNWLKGRLQRVILKGELSGWRKVTSGVPQGSVL
;
A
#
# COMPACT_ATOMS: atom_id res chain seq x y z
N MET A 1 -26.60 3.34 7.66
CA MET A 1 -25.34 4.10 7.86
C MET A 1 -24.18 3.58 7.00
N ALA A 2 -23.95 2.26 6.91
CA ALA A 2 -22.86 1.69 6.11
C ALA A 2 -22.88 2.14 4.63
N GLN A 3 -24.06 2.14 4.00
CA GLN A 3 -24.23 2.61 2.61
C GLN A 3 -23.86 4.09 2.41
N TYR A 4 -24.21 4.94 3.38
CA TYR A 4 -23.92 6.38 3.34
C TYR A 4 -22.42 6.63 3.46
N LEU A 5 -21.74 5.98 4.41
CA LEU A 5 -20.28 6.04 4.54
C LEU A 5 -19.58 5.51 3.29
N ASN A 6 -20.05 4.40 2.71
CA ASN A 6 -19.44 3.87 1.50
C ASN A 6 -19.60 4.83 0.31
N LYS A 7 -20.77 5.48 0.16
CA LYS A 7 -20.98 6.52 -0.86
C LYS A 7 -19.99 7.69 -0.68
N TYR A 8 -19.81 8.16 0.56
CA TYR A 8 -18.87 9.24 0.85
C TYR A 8 -17.40 8.84 0.62
N PHE A 9 -16.96 7.67 1.09
CA PHE A 9 -15.58 7.23 0.86
C PHE A 9 -15.28 7.03 -0.63
N ALA A 10 -16.24 6.52 -1.39
CA ALA A 10 -16.09 6.39 -2.83
C ALA A 10 -16.08 7.73 -3.57
N SER A 11 -16.75 8.77 -3.05
CA SER A 11 -16.77 10.10 -3.68
C SER A 11 -15.47 10.89 -3.48
N VAL A 12 -14.52 10.36 -2.72
CA VAL A 12 -13.18 10.96 -2.57
C VAL A 12 -12.26 10.56 -3.72
N PHE A 13 -12.52 9.42 -4.35
CA PHE A 13 -11.66 8.93 -5.41
C PHE A 13 -11.71 9.85 -6.63
N ASN A 14 -10.56 10.02 -7.27
CA ASN A 14 -10.46 10.71 -8.55
C ASN A 14 -11.04 9.82 -9.65
N GLU A 15 -11.59 10.44 -10.69
CA GLU A 15 -11.91 9.76 -11.94
C GLU A 15 -10.60 9.39 -12.62
N THR A 16 -10.44 8.10 -12.94
CA THR A 16 -9.21 7.60 -13.56
C THR A 16 -9.21 7.93 -15.05
N ASN A 17 -8.31 8.82 -15.48
CA ASN A 17 -7.91 8.89 -16.89
C ASN A 17 -6.98 7.70 -17.17
N GLU A 18 -7.54 6.57 -17.57
CA GLU A 18 -6.77 5.38 -17.98
C GLU A 18 -5.97 5.60 -19.28
N GLU A 19 -6.16 6.73 -19.97
CA GLU A 19 -5.57 7.03 -21.29
C GLU A 19 -4.07 7.35 -21.28
N LEU A 20 -3.47 7.68 -20.13
CA LEU A 20 -2.05 8.07 -20.08
C LEU A 20 -1.07 6.94 -20.45
N ARG A 21 -1.51 5.67 -20.44
CA ARG A 21 -0.67 4.52 -20.77
C ARG A 21 -0.53 4.24 -22.27
N ASN A 22 -1.35 4.84 -23.14
CA ASN A 22 -1.30 4.55 -24.58
C ASN A 22 -0.18 5.31 -25.32
N ASN A 23 0.49 6.28 -24.69
CA ASN A 23 1.52 7.11 -25.32
C ASN A 23 2.95 6.89 -24.81
N GLY A 24 3.16 5.96 -23.88
CA GLY A 24 4.49 5.60 -23.40
C GLY A 24 5.04 4.42 -24.18
N ASN A 25 6.01 4.65 -25.07
CA ASN A 25 6.87 3.57 -25.56
C ASN A 25 7.40 2.81 -24.33
N LEU A 26 7.14 1.50 -24.26
CA LEU A 26 7.69 0.58 -23.27
C LEU A 26 9.22 0.77 -23.26
N THR A 27 9.72 1.61 -22.36
CA THR A 27 11.16 1.71 -22.18
C THR A 27 11.57 0.42 -21.50
N ASN A 28 12.58 -0.24 -22.05
CA ASN A 28 13.07 -1.53 -21.58
C ASN A 28 13.52 -1.39 -20.11
N GLY A 29 12.58 -1.66 -19.20
CA GLY A 29 12.83 -1.76 -17.77
C GLY A 29 13.99 -2.73 -17.54
N THR A 30 14.83 -2.36 -16.59
CA THR A 30 15.99 -3.10 -16.11
C THR A 30 15.74 -4.61 -16.12
N LYS A 31 16.64 -5.36 -16.79
CA LYS A 31 16.68 -6.83 -17.01
C LYS A 31 15.66 -7.64 -16.21
N ASP A 32 14.94 -8.53 -16.90
CA ASP A 32 14.05 -9.58 -16.34
C ASP A 32 14.82 -10.51 -15.38
N LYS A 33 15.15 -9.99 -14.20
CA LYS A 33 15.76 -10.75 -13.12
C LYS A 33 14.67 -11.62 -12.53
N GLU A 34 15.01 -12.87 -12.29
CA GLU A 34 14.11 -13.81 -11.64
C GLU A 34 13.80 -13.31 -10.22
N VAL A 35 12.52 -13.09 -9.93
CA VAL A 35 12.05 -12.76 -8.60
C VAL A 35 11.49 -14.02 -7.99
N ASP A 36 12.32 -14.76 -7.25
CA ASP A 36 11.89 -15.99 -6.61
C ASP A 36 11.43 -15.73 -5.17
N ILE A 37 10.22 -16.18 -4.84
CA ILE A 37 9.65 -16.13 -3.50
C ILE A 37 9.89 -17.49 -2.82
N THR A 38 10.79 -17.50 -1.84
CA THR A 38 11.22 -18.72 -1.17
C THR A 38 10.22 -19.19 -0.10
N ILE A 39 10.24 -20.49 0.18
CA ILE A 39 9.44 -21.10 1.26
C ILE A 39 9.78 -20.45 2.61
N SER A 40 11.08 -20.18 2.86
CA SER A 40 11.56 -19.56 4.09
C SER A 40 11.06 -18.13 4.27
N GLU A 41 11.04 -17.32 3.20
CA GLU A 41 10.45 -15.97 3.25
C GLU A 41 8.97 -16.03 3.64
N VAL A 42 8.21 -16.92 2.99
CA VAL A 42 6.77 -17.07 3.27
C VAL A 42 6.53 -17.56 4.70
N LYS A 43 7.25 -18.59 5.14
CA LYS A 43 7.17 -19.12 6.50
C LYS A 43 7.44 -18.03 7.55
N ALA A 44 8.51 -17.26 7.37
CA ALA A 44 8.85 -16.17 8.28
C ALA A 44 7.73 -15.11 8.36
N LYS A 45 7.08 -14.77 7.24
CA LYS A 45 5.94 -13.83 7.27
C LYS A 45 4.70 -14.41 7.94
N LEU A 46 4.44 -15.71 7.78
CA LEU A 46 3.32 -16.40 8.45
C LEU A 46 3.50 -16.41 9.97
N GLU A 47 4.70 -16.77 10.44
CA GLU A 47 5.03 -16.81 11.88
C GLU A 47 4.96 -15.43 12.54
N GLN A 48 5.25 -14.36 11.79
CA GLN A 48 5.16 -12.97 12.24
C GLN A 48 3.73 -12.39 12.22
N LEU A 49 2.73 -13.14 11.77
CA LEU A 49 1.34 -12.66 11.81
C LEU A 49 0.90 -12.38 13.25
N ASN A 50 0.07 -11.35 13.39
CA ASN A 50 -0.62 -11.08 14.63
C ASN A 50 -1.99 -11.78 14.61
N GLY A 51 -2.12 -12.82 15.42
CA GLY A 51 -3.31 -13.67 15.50
C GLY A 51 -4.57 -12.98 16.03
N SER A 52 -4.48 -11.77 16.60
CA SER A 52 -5.64 -11.00 17.07
C SER A 52 -6.20 -10.02 16.04
N LYS A 53 -5.58 -9.91 14.85
CA LYS A 53 -6.06 -9.04 13.78
C LYS A 53 -7.22 -9.68 13.03
N SER A 54 -8.10 -8.83 12.49
CA SER A 54 -9.24 -9.25 11.68
C SER A 54 -8.80 -9.77 10.30
N GLY A 55 -9.55 -10.75 9.78
CA GLY A 55 -9.39 -11.26 8.42
C GLY A 55 -9.95 -10.32 7.36
N GLY A 56 -9.67 -10.65 6.09
CA GLY A 56 -10.21 -9.97 4.92
C GLY A 56 -11.57 -10.52 4.49
N PRO A 57 -12.05 -10.14 3.29
CA PRO A 57 -13.29 -10.67 2.71
C PRO A 57 -13.25 -12.17 2.39
N ASP A 58 -12.06 -12.77 2.37
CA ASP A 58 -11.78 -14.20 2.12
C ASP A 58 -12.01 -15.09 3.36
N ASN A 59 -12.37 -14.50 4.51
CA ASN A 59 -12.61 -15.20 5.79
C ASN A 59 -11.40 -16.00 6.31
N LEU A 60 -10.20 -15.76 5.79
CA LEU A 60 -8.97 -16.39 6.28
C LEU A 60 -8.44 -15.64 7.50
N HIS A 61 -8.55 -16.26 8.67
CA HIS A 61 -8.13 -15.64 9.92
C HIS A 61 -6.60 -15.73 10.10
N PRO A 62 -5.91 -14.64 10.50
CA PRO A 62 -4.45 -14.64 10.68
C PRO A 62 -3.94 -15.72 11.65
N ARG A 63 -4.73 -16.06 12.67
CA ARG A 63 -4.40 -17.10 13.65
C ARG A 63 -4.19 -18.47 13.01
N ILE A 64 -5.10 -18.88 12.13
CA ILE A 64 -5.03 -20.18 11.45
C ILE A 64 -3.81 -20.22 10.54
N LEU A 65 -3.58 -19.15 9.77
CA LEU A 65 -2.42 -19.04 8.88
C LEU A 65 -1.10 -19.11 9.64
N LYS A 66 -1.05 -18.52 10.84
CA LYS A 66 0.12 -18.56 11.72
C LYS A 66 0.35 -19.95 12.32
N GLU A 67 -0.69 -20.58 12.84
CA GLU A 67 -0.60 -21.90 13.47
C GLU A 67 -0.23 -22.99 12.45
N LEU A 68 -0.65 -22.83 11.19
CA LEU A 68 -0.32 -23.73 10.07
C LEU A 68 0.83 -23.21 9.19
N ALA A 69 1.72 -22.38 9.75
CA ALA A 69 2.77 -21.72 8.97
C ALA A 69 3.70 -22.71 8.25
N HIS A 70 4.01 -23.83 8.89
CA HIS A 70 4.91 -24.85 8.36
C HIS A 70 4.30 -25.56 7.15
N GLU A 71 3.03 -25.94 7.24
CA GLU A 71 2.27 -26.66 6.22
C GLU A 71 1.93 -25.75 5.03
N LEU A 72 1.62 -24.49 5.30
CA LEU A 72 1.18 -23.53 4.28
C LEU A 72 2.33 -22.88 3.52
N ALA A 73 3.55 -22.83 4.08
CA ALA A 73 4.67 -22.09 3.47
C ALA A 73 5.00 -22.56 2.04
N SER A 74 5.11 -23.88 1.84
CA SER A 74 5.43 -24.47 0.53
C SER A 74 4.34 -24.23 -0.54
N PRO A 75 3.06 -24.55 -0.31
CA PRO A 75 2.02 -24.29 -1.30
C PRO A 75 1.82 -22.80 -1.56
N LEU A 76 1.93 -21.93 -0.55
CA LEU A 76 1.83 -20.48 -0.74
C LEU A 76 3.00 -19.90 -1.53
N ALA A 77 4.23 -20.36 -1.31
CA ALA A 77 5.38 -19.93 -2.12
C ALA A 77 5.18 -20.25 -3.60
N LYS A 78 4.74 -21.48 -3.92
CA LYS A 78 4.41 -21.87 -5.31
C LYS A 78 3.29 -21.01 -5.89
N PHE A 79 2.25 -20.74 -5.10
CA PHE A 79 1.12 -19.90 -5.51
C PHE A 79 1.55 -18.45 -5.78
N PHE A 80 2.36 -17.87 -4.88
CA PHE A 80 2.88 -16.51 -5.02
C PHE A 80 3.77 -16.37 -6.24
N ASN A 81 4.71 -17.29 -6.46
CA ASN A 81 5.54 -17.30 -7.65
C ASN A 81 4.70 -17.43 -8.93
N LYS A 82 3.65 -18.27 -8.95
CA LYS A 82 2.75 -18.37 -10.10
C LYS A 82 1.98 -17.08 -10.35
N SER A 83 1.43 -16.45 -9.30
CA SER A 83 0.74 -15.16 -9.38
C SER A 83 1.67 -14.05 -9.89
N LEU A 84 2.89 -13.96 -9.36
CA LEU A 84 3.89 -12.97 -9.77
C LEU A 84 4.36 -13.17 -11.21
N ASN A 85 4.71 -14.40 -11.59
CA ASN A 85 5.21 -14.72 -12.93
C ASN A 85 4.14 -14.52 -14.01
N SER A 86 2.88 -14.86 -13.73
CA SER A 86 1.76 -14.59 -14.65
C SER A 86 1.25 -13.14 -14.60
N GLY A 87 1.56 -12.41 -13.53
CA GLY A 87 0.95 -11.10 -13.24
C GLY A 87 -0.52 -11.18 -12.83
N VAL A 88 -1.10 -12.38 -12.63
CA VAL A 88 -2.52 -12.55 -12.29
C VAL A 88 -2.72 -12.37 -10.79
N VAL A 89 -3.65 -11.47 -10.43
CA VAL A 89 -4.04 -11.21 -9.04
C VAL A 89 -5.42 -11.82 -8.78
N PRO A 90 -5.57 -12.72 -7.79
CA PRO A 90 -6.86 -13.27 -7.36
C PRO A 90 -7.90 -12.17 -7.13
N PHE A 91 -9.15 -12.44 -7.47
CA PHE A 91 -10.24 -11.47 -7.27
C PHE A 91 -10.40 -11.08 -5.79
N ASP A 92 -10.30 -12.06 -4.88
CA ASP A 92 -10.43 -11.84 -3.43
C ASP A 92 -9.36 -10.89 -2.86
N TRP A 93 -8.23 -10.72 -3.56
CA TRP A 93 -7.15 -9.82 -3.17
C TRP A 93 -7.38 -8.37 -3.66
N ARG A 94 -8.34 -8.19 -4.58
CA ARG A 94 -8.74 -6.90 -5.15
C ARG A 94 -10.00 -6.34 -4.50
N ILE A 95 -10.59 -7.06 -3.55
CA ILE A 95 -11.74 -6.60 -2.77
C ILE A 95 -11.35 -6.29 -1.33
N ALA A 96 -12.04 -5.32 -0.71
CA ALA A 96 -11.79 -4.93 0.67
C ALA A 96 -13.08 -4.67 1.47
N ASN A 97 -13.06 -5.05 2.73
CA ASN A 97 -14.04 -4.64 3.73
C ASN A 97 -13.50 -3.39 4.46
N ILE A 98 -14.23 -2.28 4.37
CA ILE A 98 -13.86 -1.00 4.97
C ILE A 98 -14.48 -0.90 6.36
N VAL A 99 -13.63 -0.77 7.37
CA VAL A 99 -14.04 -0.47 8.75
C VAL A 99 -13.81 1.04 9.00
N PRO A 100 -14.90 1.81 9.21
CA PRO A 100 -14.79 3.25 9.46
C PRO A 100 -14.32 3.49 10.90
N ILE A 101 -13.15 4.11 11.06
CA ILE A 101 -12.61 4.49 12.37
C ILE A 101 -12.85 5.97 12.61
N PHE A 102 -13.59 6.31 13.66
CA PHE A 102 -13.82 7.70 14.03
C PHE A 102 -12.50 8.40 14.42
N LYS A 103 -12.24 9.57 13.83
CA LYS A 103 -11.00 10.33 14.04
C LYS A 103 -11.19 11.47 15.03
N LYS A 104 -12.11 12.41 14.77
CA LYS A 104 -12.39 13.61 15.60
C LYS A 104 -13.66 14.31 15.10
N GLY A 105 -14.18 15.30 15.82
CA GLY A 105 -15.29 16.15 15.35
C GLY A 105 -16.68 15.53 15.55
N LYS A 106 -17.63 15.82 14.65
CA LYS A 106 -19.02 15.33 14.76
C LYS A 106 -19.14 13.92 14.19
N LYS A 107 -19.75 12.99 14.94
CA LYS A 107 -19.98 11.59 14.51
C LYS A 107 -21.00 11.44 13.37
N SER A 108 -21.83 12.45 13.13
CA SER A 108 -22.77 12.45 12.01
C SER A 108 -22.10 12.77 10.66
N ASP A 109 -20.91 13.38 10.69
CA ASP A 109 -20.18 13.77 9.48
C ASP A 109 -19.24 12.63 9.04
N PRO A 110 -19.42 12.08 7.82
CA PRO A 110 -18.62 10.97 7.32
C PRO A 110 -17.16 11.36 7.07
N GLY A 111 -16.84 12.66 6.89
CA GLY A 111 -15.48 13.17 6.76
C GLY A 111 -14.62 13.02 8.01
N ASN A 112 -15.27 12.78 9.15
CA ASN A 112 -14.62 12.55 10.44
C ASN A 112 -14.22 11.09 10.68
N TYR A 113 -14.38 10.22 9.68
CA TYR A 113 -14.00 8.81 9.75
C TYR A 113 -12.87 8.49 8.78
N ARG A 114 -11.96 7.61 9.21
CA ARG A 114 -10.91 7.02 8.37
C ARG A 114 -11.37 5.68 7.82
N PRO A 115 -11.31 5.44 6.50
CA PRO A 115 -11.67 4.15 5.91
C PRO A 115 -10.51 3.16 6.02
N VAL A 116 -10.52 2.27 7.02
CA VAL A 116 -9.49 1.23 7.14
C VAL A 116 -9.89 0.00 6.33
N SER A 117 -9.04 -0.39 5.38
CA SER A 117 -9.23 -1.54 4.50
C SER A 117 -8.76 -2.85 5.16
N LEU A 118 -9.69 -3.75 5.40
CA LEU A 118 -9.42 -5.15 5.65
C LEU A 118 -9.36 -5.88 4.31
N THR A 119 -8.14 -6.23 3.89
CA THR A 119 -7.83 -7.01 2.69
C THR A 119 -7.40 -8.42 3.08
N SER A 120 -7.34 -9.35 2.11
CA SER A 120 -6.85 -10.71 2.30
C SER A 120 -5.51 -10.74 3.06
N VAL A 121 -5.45 -11.54 4.13
CA VAL A 121 -4.23 -11.71 4.92
C VAL A 121 -3.14 -12.36 4.09
N VAL A 122 -3.52 -13.29 3.22
CA VAL A 122 -2.60 -13.96 2.28
C VAL A 122 -2.03 -12.98 1.27
N CYS A 123 -2.85 -12.06 0.73
CA CYS A 123 -2.37 -10.97 -0.11
C CYS A 123 -1.34 -10.10 0.62
N LYS A 124 -1.61 -9.73 1.88
CA LYS A 124 -0.69 -8.92 2.69
C LYS A 124 0.66 -9.60 2.91
N ILE A 125 0.72 -10.94 2.93
CA ILE A 125 2.00 -11.65 3.02
C ILE A 125 2.82 -11.41 1.76
N LEU A 126 2.21 -11.59 0.58
CA LEU A 126 2.89 -11.33 -0.69
C LEU A 126 3.28 -9.85 -0.80
N GLU A 127 2.39 -8.92 -0.47
CA GLU A 127 2.67 -7.48 -0.42
C GLU A 127 3.91 -7.15 0.43
N LYS A 128 4.08 -7.75 1.62
CA LYS A 128 5.28 -7.55 2.46
C LYS A 128 6.54 -8.03 1.77
N ILE A 129 6.50 -9.21 1.15
CA ILE A 129 7.65 -9.79 0.44
C ILE A 129 8.02 -8.91 -0.76
N LEU A 130 7.03 -8.50 -1.56
CA LEU A 130 7.25 -7.60 -2.70
C LEU A 130 7.78 -6.25 -2.26
N LYS A 131 7.25 -5.66 -1.18
CA LYS A 131 7.77 -4.42 -0.60
C LYS A 131 9.25 -4.53 -0.24
N GLU A 132 9.66 -5.61 0.41
CA GLU A 132 11.06 -5.81 0.78
C GLU A 132 11.99 -5.94 -0.43
N LYS A 133 11.47 -6.45 -1.55
CA LYS A 133 12.21 -6.51 -2.82
C LYS A 133 12.28 -5.14 -3.49
N VAL A 134 11.14 -4.46 -3.59
CA VAL A 134 11.05 -3.10 -4.14
C VAL A 134 11.97 -2.15 -3.38
N VAL A 135 11.88 -2.08 -2.05
CA VAL A 135 12.74 -1.19 -1.25
C VAL A 135 14.22 -1.48 -1.48
N ARG A 136 14.62 -2.77 -1.54
CA ARG A 136 16.01 -3.15 -1.85
C ARG A 136 16.45 -2.66 -3.23
N ASP A 137 15.60 -2.81 -4.25
CA ASP A 137 15.91 -2.33 -5.60
C ASP A 137 16.07 -0.80 -5.64
N ILE A 138 15.21 -0.06 -4.94
CA ILE A 138 15.28 1.41 -4.89
C ILE A 138 16.55 1.87 -4.14
N GLU A 139 16.86 1.23 -3.02
CA GLU A 139 18.09 1.50 -2.26
C GLU A 139 19.35 1.20 -3.08
N ALA A 140 19.39 0.07 -3.79
CA ALA A 140 20.51 -0.32 -4.64
C ALA A 140 20.73 0.63 -5.83
N ASN A 141 19.66 1.18 -6.39
CA ASN A 141 19.71 2.14 -7.50
C ASN A 141 20.04 3.57 -7.04
N GLY A 142 20.17 3.82 -5.72
CA GLY A 142 20.43 5.16 -5.19
C GLY A 142 19.25 6.14 -5.34
N ASN A 143 18.05 5.62 -5.60
CA ASN A 143 16.84 6.40 -5.90
C ASN A 143 16.07 6.85 -4.63
N TRP A 144 16.68 6.75 -3.45
CA TRP A 144 16.07 7.16 -2.18
C TRP A 144 16.50 8.56 -1.78
N ASP A 145 15.55 9.47 -1.55
CA ASP A 145 15.85 10.81 -1.07
C ASP A 145 16.43 10.74 0.36
N LYS A 146 17.61 11.35 0.54
CA LYS A 146 18.30 11.43 1.84
C LYS A 146 17.52 12.23 2.88
N LEU A 147 16.49 12.97 2.53
CA LEU A 147 15.60 13.70 3.43
C LEU A 147 14.24 13.00 3.63
N GLN A 148 14.00 11.83 3.02
CA GLN A 148 12.79 11.05 3.25
C GLN A 148 12.90 10.26 4.56
N HIS A 149 12.21 10.71 5.61
CA HIS A 149 12.19 10.00 6.90
C HIS A 149 10.96 9.09 7.07
N GLY A 150 9.81 9.49 6.52
CA GLY A 150 8.58 8.71 6.62
C GLY A 150 8.71 7.37 5.91
N PHE A 151 8.34 6.28 6.60
CA PHE A 151 8.35 4.91 6.07
C PHE A 151 9.72 4.37 5.61
N THR A 152 10.83 5.02 5.99
CA THR A 152 12.20 4.58 5.68
C THR A 152 12.80 3.81 6.85
N LYS A 153 13.41 2.65 6.59
CA LYS A 153 14.08 1.85 7.62
C LYS A 153 15.22 2.65 8.28
N GLY A 154 15.33 2.59 9.60
CA GLY A 154 16.35 3.31 10.35
C GLY A 154 16.10 4.81 10.51
N ARG A 155 14.94 5.32 10.06
CA ARG A 155 14.53 6.73 10.23
C ARG A 155 13.24 6.84 11.02
N SER A 156 13.06 7.98 11.68
CA SER A 156 11.91 8.29 12.53
C SER A 156 11.58 9.77 12.51
N CYS A 157 10.45 10.16 13.11
CA CYS A 157 10.11 11.57 13.32
C CYS A 157 11.21 12.31 14.08
N GLN A 158 11.89 11.65 15.03
CA GLN A 158 12.98 12.25 15.79
C GLN A 158 14.19 12.55 14.90
N THR A 159 14.61 11.61 14.05
CA THR A 159 15.71 11.86 13.11
C THR A 159 15.39 13.00 12.14
N ASN A 160 14.10 13.17 11.78
CA ASN A 160 13.67 14.28 10.93
C ASN A 160 13.77 15.61 11.66
N LEU A 161 13.29 15.66 12.92
CA LEU A 161 13.37 16.87 13.74
C LEU A 161 14.82 17.29 13.98
N ILE A 162 15.72 16.35 14.27
CA ILE A 162 17.15 16.64 14.46
C ILE A 162 17.74 17.26 13.19
N SER A 163 17.59 16.60 12.04
CA SER A 163 18.11 17.12 10.76
C SER A 163 17.50 18.46 10.36
N PHE A 164 16.23 18.69 10.71
CA PHE A 164 15.55 19.96 10.52
C PHE A 164 16.15 21.06 11.40
N PHE A 165 16.25 20.82 12.71
CA PHE A 165 16.75 21.81 13.66
C PHE A 165 18.21 22.15 13.42
N GLU A 166 19.07 21.19 13.08
CA GLU A 166 20.47 21.44 12.69
C GLU A 166 20.57 22.48 11.57
N LYS A 167 19.72 22.37 10.54
CA LYS A 167 19.69 23.35 9.44
C LYS A 167 19.18 24.70 9.93
N VAL A 168 18.09 24.73 10.69
CA VAL A 168 17.50 25.98 11.20
C VAL A 168 18.50 26.72 12.08
N THR A 169 19.17 26.03 13.01
CA THR A 169 20.16 26.66 13.89
C THR A 169 21.36 27.19 13.13
N ASP A 170 21.88 26.44 12.14
CA ASP A 170 22.99 26.93 11.29
C ASP A 170 22.64 28.21 10.52
N PHE A 171 21.41 28.35 10.02
CA PHE A 171 20.95 29.58 9.37
C PHE A 171 20.85 30.76 10.36
N LEU A 172 20.29 30.50 11.54
CA LEU A 172 20.12 31.51 12.58
C LEU A 172 21.46 32.00 13.15
N ASP A 173 22.42 31.09 13.37
CA ASP A 173 23.77 31.41 13.87
C ASP A 173 24.54 32.31 12.88
N LYS A 174 24.24 32.20 11.59
CA LYS A 174 24.76 33.06 10.52
C LYS A 174 24.01 34.39 10.40
N GLY A 175 23.04 34.67 11.28
CA GLY A 175 22.23 35.89 11.27
C GLY A 175 21.14 35.94 10.20
N ASN A 176 20.82 34.81 9.55
CA ASN A 176 19.76 34.76 8.55
C ASN A 176 18.39 34.58 9.22
N ALA A 177 17.35 35.14 8.60
CA ALA A 177 15.96 34.81 8.94
C ALA A 177 15.57 33.44 8.36
N VAL A 178 14.67 32.73 9.05
CA VAL A 178 14.15 31.42 8.62
C VAL A 178 12.63 31.45 8.61
N ASP A 179 12.04 31.20 7.44
CA ASP A 179 10.61 31.00 7.27
C ASP A 179 10.29 29.52 7.04
N LEU A 180 9.19 29.04 7.63
CA LEU A 180 8.78 27.63 7.57
C LEU A 180 7.45 27.46 6.85
N ILE A 181 7.44 26.61 5.82
CA ILE A 181 6.23 26.26 5.08
C ILE A 181 5.88 24.80 5.35
N TYR A 182 4.79 24.57 6.08
CA TYR A 182 4.26 23.23 6.33
C TYR A 182 3.20 22.86 5.29
N LEU A 183 3.47 21.82 4.51
CA LEU A 183 2.56 21.28 3.50
C LEU A 183 1.93 19.98 4.00
N ASN A 184 0.63 19.81 3.74
CA ASN A 184 -0.08 18.58 4.04
C ASN A 184 -1.08 18.23 2.95
N PHE A 185 -1.02 16.98 2.47
CA PHE A 185 -1.95 16.48 1.47
C PHE A 185 -3.24 15.99 2.13
N SER A 186 -4.37 16.54 1.67
CA SER A 186 -5.68 16.07 2.10
C SER A 186 -5.98 14.71 1.48
N LYS A 187 -6.34 13.73 2.32
CA LYS A 187 -6.76 12.38 1.90
C LYS A 187 -5.74 11.70 0.95
N ALA A 188 -4.43 11.91 1.21
CA ALA A 188 -3.34 11.54 0.32
C ALA A 188 -3.39 10.11 -0.22
N PHE A 189 -3.73 9.12 0.63
CA PHE A 189 -3.82 7.73 0.22
C PHE A 189 -5.03 7.44 -0.67
N ASP A 190 -6.11 8.21 -0.57
CA ASP A 190 -7.35 7.96 -1.31
C ASP A 190 -7.28 8.55 -2.74
N ILE A 191 -6.43 9.55 -2.96
CA ILE A 191 -6.41 10.34 -4.21
C ILE A 191 -5.26 9.98 -5.16
N VAL A 192 -4.38 9.02 -4.82
CA VAL A 192 -3.22 8.66 -5.66
C VAL A 192 -3.68 8.20 -7.04
N PRO A 193 -3.35 8.90 -8.14
CA PRO A 193 -3.72 8.45 -9.48
C PRO A 193 -2.91 7.20 -9.85
N HIS A 194 -3.58 6.11 -10.23
CA HIS A 194 -2.90 4.85 -10.53
C HIS A 194 -1.95 4.97 -11.73
N GLY A 195 -2.32 5.72 -12.78
CA GLY A 195 -1.45 5.94 -13.94
C GLY A 195 -0.12 6.60 -13.57
N GLU A 196 -0.18 7.72 -12.85
CA GLU A 196 1.02 8.44 -12.38
C GLU A 196 1.89 7.61 -11.43
N LEU A 197 1.26 6.81 -10.56
CA LEU A 197 1.98 5.88 -9.70
C LEU A 197 2.77 4.86 -10.52
N LEU A 198 2.15 4.26 -11.56
CA LEU A 198 2.81 3.28 -12.41
C LEU A 198 3.95 3.89 -13.22
N VAL A 199 3.78 5.11 -13.78
CA VAL A 199 4.86 5.84 -14.47
C VAL A 199 6.04 6.10 -13.53
N LYS A 200 5.79 6.43 -12.26
CA LYS A 200 6.86 6.60 -11.27
C LYS A 200 7.57 5.29 -10.96
N LEU A 201 6.84 4.18 -10.83
CA LEU A 201 7.45 2.86 -10.59
C LEU A 201 8.34 2.42 -11.75
N GLU A 202 7.91 2.67 -13.00
CA GLU A 202 8.72 2.43 -14.20
C GLU A 202 10.03 3.24 -14.16
N LYS A 203 9.94 4.55 -13.90
CA LYS A 203 11.12 5.45 -13.80
C LYS A 203 12.09 5.06 -12.69
N ILE A 204 11.59 4.51 -11.60
CA ILE A 204 12.41 4.02 -10.48
C ILE A 204 13.22 2.77 -10.87
N GLY A 205 12.76 2.03 -11.90
CA GLY A 205 13.46 0.87 -12.45
C GLY A 205 13.29 -0.41 -11.62
N ILE A 206 12.13 -0.60 -10.97
CA ILE A 206 11.82 -1.84 -10.24
C ILE A 206 11.64 -3.01 -11.21
N ASN A 207 11.69 -4.24 -10.68
CA ASN A 207 11.46 -5.43 -11.51
C ASN A 207 10.10 -5.42 -12.24
N MET A 208 10.13 -5.68 -13.55
CA MET A 208 8.95 -5.63 -14.43
C MET A 208 7.81 -6.58 -14.00
N LYS A 209 8.12 -7.77 -13.46
CA LYS A 209 7.09 -8.71 -12.98
C LYS A 209 6.37 -8.13 -11.77
N VAL A 210 7.10 -7.47 -10.88
CA VAL A 210 6.55 -6.80 -9.69
C VAL A 210 5.71 -5.60 -10.10
N GLU A 211 6.20 -4.76 -11.01
CA GLU A 211 5.45 -3.61 -11.54
C GLU A 211 4.13 -4.07 -12.20
N ARG A 212 4.18 -5.09 -13.06
CA ARG A 212 3.00 -5.67 -13.71
C ARG A 212 2.00 -6.22 -12.68
N TRP A 213 2.48 -6.89 -11.64
CA TRP A 213 1.64 -7.39 -10.56
C TRP A 213 0.97 -6.24 -9.80
N ILE A 214 1.71 -5.17 -9.45
CA ILE A 214 1.16 -3.96 -8.80
C ILE A 214 0.09 -3.31 -9.67
N SER A 215 0.35 -3.13 -10.97
CA SER A 215 -0.63 -2.63 -11.94
C SER A 215 -1.93 -3.44 -11.89
N ASN A 216 -1.84 -4.77 -11.93
CA ASN A 216 -3.02 -5.63 -11.90
C ASN A 216 -3.69 -5.69 -10.51
N TRP A 217 -2.94 -5.47 -9.44
CA TRP A 217 -3.45 -5.38 -8.07
C TRP A 217 -4.25 -4.10 -7.80
N LEU A 218 -3.88 -2.99 -8.47
CA LEU A 218 -4.60 -1.71 -8.42
C LEU A 218 -5.88 -1.72 -9.28
N LYS A 219 -5.90 -2.52 -10.36
CA LYS A 219 -7.01 -2.56 -11.33
C LYS A 219 -8.25 -3.32 -10.84
N GLY A 220 -9.42 -2.74 -11.12
CA GLY A 220 -10.71 -3.40 -10.91
C GLY A 220 -11.04 -3.68 -9.43
N ARG A 221 -10.49 -2.88 -8.52
CA ARG A 221 -10.70 -3.05 -7.09
C ARG A 221 -12.10 -2.65 -6.66
N LEU A 222 -12.64 -3.37 -5.68
CA LEU A 222 -13.93 -3.06 -5.06
C LEU A 222 -13.78 -2.89 -3.56
N GLN A 223 -14.63 -2.03 -2.98
CA GLN A 223 -14.75 -1.87 -1.54
C GLN A 223 -16.21 -1.90 -1.10
N ARG A 224 -16.44 -2.32 0.14
CA ARG A 224 -17.72 -2.15 0.84
C ARG A 224 -17.48 -1.80 2.30
N VAL A 225 -18.36 -1.04 2.92
CA VAL A 225 -18.27 -0.70 4.34
C VAL A 225 -18.93 -1.79 5.19
N ILE A 226 -18.26 -2.17 6.28
CA ILE A 226 -18.83 -2.96 7.37
C ILE A 226 -19.01 -2.07 8.58
N LEU A 227 -20.24 -2.00 9.11
CA LEU A 227 -20.52 -1.26 10.33
C LEU A 227 -21.51 -2.06 11.19
N LYS A 228 -21.08 -2.45 12.41
CA LYS A 228 -21.90 -3.21 13.37
C LYS A 228 -22.56 -4.47 12.76
N GLY A 229 -21.84 -5.18 11.89
CA GLY A 229 -22.33 -6.38 11.21
C GLY A 229 -23.10 -6.11 9.91
N GLU A 230 -23.50 -4.88 9.64
CA GLU A 230 -24.14 -4.53 8.36
C GLU A 230 -23.11 -4.31 7.25
N LEU A 231 -23.38 -4.87 6.08
CA LEU A 231 -22.59 -4.71 4.87
C LEU A 231 -23.27 -3.72 3.93
N SER A 232 -22.52 -2.75 3.42
CA SER A 232 -22.99 -1.95 2.27
C SER A 232 -22.87 -2.76 0.96
N GLY A 233 -23.43 -2.20 -0.12
CA GLY A 233 -23.11 -2.68 -1.47
C GLY A 233 -21.63 -2.46 -1.83
N TRP A 234 -21.17 -3.12 -2.89
CA TRP A 234 -19.83 -2.92 -3.45
C TRP A 234 -19.74 -1.61 -4.24
N ARG A 235 -18.57 -0.96 -4.18
CA ARG A 235 -18.22 0.22 -4.98
C ARG A 235 -16.83 0.08 -5.56
N LYS A 236 -16.63 0.61 -6.77
CA LYS A 236 -15.33 0.64 -7.42
C LYS A 236 -14.37 1.58 -6.70
N VAL A 237 -13.10 1.21 -6.67
CA VAL A 237 -11.99 2.07 -6.24
C VAL A 237 -11.27 2.54 -7.49
N THR A 238 -11.40 3.82 -7.82
CA THR A 238 -10.87 4.40 -9.07
C THR A 238 -9.52 5.08 -8.88
N SER A 239 -9.17 5.47 -7.65
CA SER A 239 -7.85 6.00 -7.29
C SER A 239 -7.45 5.57 -5.88
N GLY A 240 -6.21 5.91 -5.52
CA GLY A 240 -5.69 5.69 -4.19
C GLY A 240 -5.07 4.32 -3.98
N VAL A 241 -4.47 4.14 -2.81
CA VAL A 241 -3.96 2.87 -2.32
C VAL A 241 -4.72 2.49 -1.04
N PRO A 242 -5.01 1.19 -0.81
CA PRO A 242 -5.84 0.78 0.33
C PRO A 242 -5.19 1.13 1.67
N GLN A 243 -5.85 1.97 2.47
CA GLN A 243 -5.37 2.30 3.82
C GLN A 243 -5.45 1.07 4.73
N GLY A 244 -4.31 0.41 4.97
CA GLY A 244 -4.22 -0.86 5.70
C GLY A 244 -3.62 -2.02 4.90
N SER A 245 -3.37 -1.80 3.60
CA SER A 245 -2.38 -2.53 2.81
C SER A 245 -0.97 -2.16 3.25
N VAL A 246 0.01 -2.99 2.87
CA VAL A 246 1.41 -2.87 3.32
C VAL A 246 2.39 -2.57 2.19
N LEU A 247 1.94 -2.67 0.94
CA LEU A 247 2.69 -2.33 -0.29
C LEU A 247 2.35 -0.90 -0.73
#